data_AF-A0AAT9RLW2-F1
#
_entry.id   AF-A0AAT9RLW2-F1
#
_cell.length_a   1.000
_cell.length_b   1.000
_cell.length_c   1.000
_cell.angle_alpha   90.00
_cell.angle_beta   90.00
_cell.angle_gamma   90.00
#
_symmetry.space_group_name_H-M   'P 1'
#
loop_
_entity.id
_entity.type
_entity.pdbx_description
1 polymer ?
#
loop_
_entity_poly.entity_id
_entity_poly.type
_entity_poly.pdbx_seq_one_letter_code
_entity_poly.pdbx_strand_id
1 'polypeptide(L)'
;MAVTLTPAAGQWLRTTGKVERLEKLTVLPVRDRPQLPEETRPHPPVDCYVVAPASANTVAKLALGLMDNQALTRVGEASGTLGLPVVVFPRVNAAHARHPAWQRYTDALRVGAVHLVYGPAVWPLYEPREAPVERELPWSAVLDAVDEASTP
;
A
#
# COMPACT_ATOMS: atom_id res chain seq x y z
N MET A 1 7.42 -10.94 7.08
CA MET A 1 6.79 -9.67 6.66
C MET A 1 5.50 -9.47 7.45
N ALA A 2 5.37 -8.35 8.16
CA ALA A 2 4.13 -7.98 8.84
C ALA A 2 3.06 -7.54 7.83
N VAL A 3 1.78 -7.86 8.07
CA VAL A 3 0.68 -7.49 7.18
C VAL A 3 -0.35 -6.66 7.92
N THR A 4 -0.62 -5.46 7.40
CA THR A 4 -1.70 -4.59 7.86
C THR A 4 -2.63 -4.29 6.69
N LEU A 5 -3.92 -4.48 6.90
CA LEU A 5 -4.98 -4.29 5.93
C LEU A 5 -5.72 -2.98 6.22
N THR A 6 -6.22 -2.36 5.17
CA THR A 6 -7.28 -1.35 5.33
C THR A 6 -8.57 -2.05 5.79
N PRO A 7 -9.53 -1.35 6.41
CA PRO A 7 -10.80 -1.95 6.83
C PRO A 7 -11.54 -2.69 5.70
N ALA A 8 -11.54 -2.12 4.49
CA ALA A 8 -12.15 -2.74 3.31
C ALA A 8 -11.46 -4.06 2.91
N ALA A 9 -10.12 -4.07 2.85
CA ALA A 9 -9.36 -5.28 2.57
C ALA A 9 -9.52 -6.33 3.67
N GLY A 10 -9.53 -5.90 4.94
CA GLY A 10 -9.76 -6.78 6.09
C GLY A 10 -11.10 -7.50 6.02
N GLN A 11 -12.16 -6.80 5.64
CA GLN A 11 -13.48 -7.41 5.43
C GLN A 11 -13.43 -8.49 4.33
N TRP A 12 -12.91 -8.16 3.15
CA TRP A 12 -12.88 -9.09 2.02
C TRP A 12 -12.02 -10.34 2.27
N LEU A 13 -10.84 -10.16 2.88
CA LEU A 13 -9.91 -11.26 3.12
C LEU A 13 -10.42 -12.20 4.22
N ARG A 14 -11.14 -11.69 5.23
CA ARG A 14 -11.79 -12.56 6.23
C ARG A 14 -12.93 -13.37 5.63
N THR A 15 -13.80 -12.76 4.83
CA THR A 15 -14.89 -13.49 4.16
C THR A 15 -14.40 -14.60 3.23
N THR A 16 -13.16 -14.49 2.73
CA THR A 16 -12.55 -15.49 1.84
C THR A 16 -11.57 -16.44 2.53
N GLY A 17 -11.42 -16.38 3.86
CA GLY A 17 -10.48 -17.22 4.62
C GLY A 17 -9.00 -16.95 4.33
N LYS A 18 -8.69 -15.79 3.73
CA LYS A 18 -7.32 -15.42 3.32
C LYS A 18 -6.51 -14.83 4.47
N VAL A 19 -7.16 -14.30 5.50
CA VAL A 19 -6.46 -13.80 6.69
C VAL A 19 -5.71 -14.95 7.38
N GLU A 20 -6.39 -16.05 7.63
CA GLU A 20 -5.83 -17.23 8.28
C GLU A 20 -4.68 -17.83 7.47
N ARG A 21 -4.79 -17.80 6.14
CA ARG A 21 -3.71 -18.21 5.24
C ARG A 21 -2.50 -17.29 5.36
N LEU A 22 -2.70 -15.98 5.41
CA LEU A 22 -1.62 -15.01 5.56
C LEU A 22 -0.91 -15.17 6.92
N GLU A 23 -1.66 -15.33 8.00
CA GLU A 23 -1.10 -15.52 9.35
C GLU A 23 -0.24 -16.78 9.44
N LYS A 24 -0.68 -17.88 8.81
CA LYS A 24 0.11 -19.11 8.71
C LYS A 24 1.40 -18.92 7.90
N LEU A 25 1.34 -18.14 6.82
CA LEU A 25 2.51 -17.89 5.96
C LEU A 25 3.52 -16.94 6.60
N THR A 26 3.06 -15.94 7.35
CA THR A 26 3.93 -14.92 7.96
C THR A 26 4.35 -15.26 9.38
N VAL A 27 3.64 -16.19 10.04
CA VAL A 27 3.77 -16.49 11.48
C VAL A 27 3.57 -15.25 12.34
N LEU A 28 2.77 -14.30 11.84
CA LEU A 28 2.46 -13.02 12.49
C LEU A 28 0.97 -12.73 12.31
N PRO A 29 0.30 -12.11 13.31
CA PRO A 29 -1.11 -11.75 13.17
C PRO A 29 -1.30 -10.72 12.05
N VAL A 30 -2.39 -10.86 11.30
CA VAL A 30 -2.79 -9.86 10.30
C VAL A 30 -3.62 -8.79 10.99
N ARG A 31 -3.28 -7.53 10.79
CA ARG A 31 -3.92 -6.41 11.48
C ARG A 31 -4.82 -5.61 10.55
N ASP A 32 -5.90 -5.07 11.07
CA ASP A 32 -6.72 -4.08 10.36
C ASP A 32 -7.31 -3.00 11.28
N ARG A 33 -7.03 -3.09 12.59
CA ARG A 33 -7.51 -2.18 13.62
C ARG A 33 -6.37 -1.57 14.43
N PRO A 34 -6.56 -0.35 14.96
CA PRO A 34 -5.67 0.25 15.94
C PRO A 34 -5.44 -0.66 17.14
N GLN A 35 -4.24 -0.59 17.70
CA GLN A 35 -3.91 -1.17 19.00
C GLN A 35 -4.61 -0.40 20.11
N LEU A 36 -5.11 -1.10 21.13
CA LEU A 36 -5.45 -0.44 22.40
C LEU A 36 -4.16 -0.11 23.19
N PRO A 37 -4.13 0.97 23.99
CA PRO A 37 -2.92 1.40 24.70
C PRO A 37 -2.24 0.32 25.56
N GLU A 38 -3.01 -0.62 26.11
CA GLU A 38 -2.59 -1.72 26.98
C GLU A 38 -2.06 -2.95 26.24
N GLU A 39 -2.27 -3.05 24.93
CA GLU A 39 -1.85 -4.21 24.16
C GLU A 39 -0.39 -4.07 23.69
N THR A 40 0.35 -5.19 23.73
CA THR A 40 1.74 -5.22 23.25
C THR A 40 1.80 -5.15 21.72
N ARG A 41 2.77 -4.40 21.18
CA ARG A 41 3.01 -4.35 19.73
C ARG A 41 3.25 -5.77 19.18
N PRO A 42 2.40 -6.25 18.25
CA PRO A 42 2.47 -7.63 17.76
C PRO A 42 3.48 -7.82 16.62
N HIS A 43 3.92 -6.74 15.98
CA HIS A 43 4.86 -6.78 14.86
C HIS A 43 6.22 -6.28 15.31
N PRO A 44 7.33 -6.89 14.83
CA PRO A 44 8.67 -6.34 15.03
C PRO A 44 8.82 -4.98 14.34
N PRO A 45 9.89 -4.23 14.64
CA PRO A 45 10.28 -3.08 13.82
C PRO A 45 10.38 -3.46 12.35
N VAL A 46 9.98 -2.54 11.47
CA VAL A 46 10.10 -2.70 10.02
C VAL A 46 11.10 -1.68 9.49
N ASP A 47 11.82 -2.09 8.45
CA ASP A 47 12.83 -1.34 7.72
C ASP A 47 12.28 -0.75 6.40
N CYS A 48 11.14 -1.23 5.92
CA CYS A 48 10.45 -0.70 4.74
C CYS A 48 8.92 -0.91 4.85
N TYR A 49 8.15 0.02 4.27
CA TYR A 49 6.72 -0.15 4.06
C TYR A 49 6.37 -0.37 2.59
N VAL A 50 5.48 -1.32 2.32
CA VAL A 50 4.93 -1.57 0.99
C VAL A 50 3.41 -1.47 1.02
N VAL A 51 2.85 -0.62 0.15
CA VAL A 51 1.40 -0.55 -0.09
C VAL A 51 1.10 -1.12 -1.47
N ALA A 52 0.79 -2.41 -1.51
CA ALA A 52 0.52 -3.14 -2.74
C ALA A 52 -0.65 -4.13 -2.58
N PRO A 53 -1.80 -3.91 -3.26
CA PRO A 53 -2.14 -2.73 -4.07
C PRO A 53 -2.63 -1.53 -3.24
N ALA A 54 -2.35 -0.32 -3.72
CA ALA A 54 -2.99 0.91 -3.27
C ALA A 54 -4.15 1.28 -4.20
N SER A 55 -5.35 1.47 -3.65
CA SER A 55 -6.49 2.01 -4.41
C SER A 55 -6.30 3.50 -4.71
N ALA A 56 -7.07 4.07 -5.66
CA ALA A 56 -7.06 5.52 -5.90
C ALA A 56 -7.38 6.32 -4.63
N ASN A 57 -8.31 5.82 -3.79
CA ASN A 57 -8.63 6.40 -2.50
C ASN A 57 -7.46 6.33 -1.51
N THR A 58 -6.74 5.20 -1.46
CA THR A 58 -5.54 5.04 -0.63
C THR A 58 -4.46 6.03 -1.04
N VAL A 59 -4.20 6.18 -2.34
CA VAL A 59 -3.23 7.15 -2.88
C VAL A 59 -3.61 8.58 -2.52
N ALA A 60 -4.88 8.97 -2.74
CA ALA A 60 -5.36 10.31 -2.41
C ALA A 60 -5.22 10.59 -0.90
N LYS A 61 -5.61 9.64 -0.03
CA LYS A 61 -5.49 9.80 1.42
C LYS A 61 -4.04 9.96 1.87
N LEU A 62 -3.12 9.13 1.37
CA LEU A 62 -1.70 9.27 1.69
C LEU A 62 -1.15 10.62 1.24
N ALA A 63 -1.45 11.04 0.00
CA ALA A 63 -0.99 12.30 -0.54
C ALA A 63 -1.52 13.53 0.23
N LEU A 64 -2.70 13.42 0.83
CA LEU A 64 -3.34 14.48 1.63
C LEU A 64 -3.04 14.37 3.13
N GLY A 65 -2.24 13.39 3.57
CA GLY A 65 -1.93 13.17 4.99
C GLY A 65 -3.10 12.65 5.82
N LEU A 66 -4.11 12.01 5.20
CA LEU A 66 -5.25 11.43 5.89
C LEU A 66 -4.91 10.05 6.45
N MET A 67 -4.93 9.94 7.78
CA MET A 67 -4.49 8.76 8.53
C MET A 67 -5.65 8.11 9.30
N ASP A 68 -6.78 7.89 8.60
CA ASP A 68 -8.06 7.51 9.21
C ASP A 68 -8.23 6.01 9.53
N ASN A 69 -7.19 5.21 9.34
CA ASN A 69 -7.17 3.79 9.72
C ASN A 69 -5.74 3.34 9.97
N GLN A 70 -5.59 2.20 10.66
CA GLN A 70 -4.29 1.70 11.11
C GLN A 70 -3.25 1.55 9.99
N ALA A 71 -3.65 1.11 8.79
CA ALA A 71 -2.71 0.97 7.67
C ALA A 71 -2.20 2.35 7.21
N LEU A 72 -3.11 3.31 7.03
CA LEU A 72 -2.76 4.67 6.62
C LEU A 72 -1.96 5.42 7.68
N THR A 73 -2.27 5.22 8.97
CA THR A 73 -1.48 5.79 10.07
C THR A 73 -0.02 5.34 9.99
N ARG A 74 0.24 4.03 9.83
CA ARG A 74 1.62 3.51 9.78
C ARG A 74 2.38 4.02 8.57
N VAL A 75 1.77 3.97 7.39
CA VAL A 75 2.41 4.42 6.15
C VAL A 75 2.59 5.94 6.15
N GLY A 76 1.64 6.68 6.71
CA GLY A 76 1.71 8.13 6.86
C GLY A 76 2.83 8.56 7.80
N GLU A 77 2.97 7.90 8.96
CA GLU A 77 4.09 8.09 9.88
C GLU A 77 5.44 7.75 9.22
N ALA A 78 5.49 6.63 8.48
CA ALA A 78 6.69 6.17 7.78
C ALA A 78 7.16 7.18 6.73
N SER A 79 6.23 7.78 5.98
CA SER A 79 6.56 8.82 4.97
C SER A 79 7.28 10.04 5.55
N GLY A 80 7.12 10.31 6.85
CA GLY A 80 7.82 11.38 7.57
C GLY A 80 9.04 10.92 8.38
N THR A 81 9.33 9.61 8.40
CA THR A 81 10.40 9.03 9.22
C THR A 81 11.68 8.90 8.40
N LEU A 82 12.77 9.48 8.91
CA LEU A 82 14.08 9.40 8.25
C LEU A 82 14.59 7.96 8.20
N GLY A 83 15.06 7.53 7.02
CA GLY A 83 15.65 6.20 6.82
C GLY A 83 14.62 5.06 6.79
N LEU A 84 13.34 5.35 6.64
CA LEU A 84 12.28 4.35 6.56
C LEU A 84 11.53 4.46 5.20
N PRO A 85 12.01 3.77 4.15
CA PRO A 85 11.41 3.86 2.82
C PRO A 85 9.95 3.40 2.77
N VAL A 86 9.19 4.05 1.88
CA VAL A 86 7.81 3.72 1.58
C VAL A 86 7.66 3.48 0.08
N VAL A 87 7.28 2.26 -0.30
CA VAL A 87 6.98 1.86 -1.67
C VAL A 87 5.46 1.75 -1.84
N VAL A 88 4.91 2.36 -2.89
CA VAL A 88 3.47 2.34 -3.17
C VAL A 88 3.23 1.91 -4.61
N PHE A 89 2.39 0.90 -4.78
CA PHE A 89 1.92 0.44 -6.09
C PHE A 89 0.43 0.80 -6.29
N PRO A 90 0.11 1.85 -7.07
CA PRO A 90 -1.27 2.19 -7.39
C PRO A 90 -1.94 1.18 -8.34
N ARG A 91 -2.94 0.44 -7.84
CA ARG A 91 -3.82 -0.38 -8.68
C ARG A 91 -5.03 0.42 -9.11
N VAL A 92 -4.88 1.17 -10.21
CA VAL A 92 -5.89 2.09 -10.74
C VAL A 92 -6.31 1.76 -12.17
N ASN A 93 -7.36 2.44 -12.65
CA ASN A 93 -7.86 2.38 -14.03
C ASN A 93 -7.66 3.75 -14.69
N ALA A 94 -7.96 3.86 -15.98
CA ALA A 94 -7.75 5.08 -16.76
C ALA A 94 -8.58 6.27 -16.23
N ALA A 95 -9.82 6.03 -15.78
CA ALA A 95 -10.68 7.07 -15.20
C ALA A 95 -10.10 7.66 -13.91
N HIS A 96 -9.54 6.84 -13.02
CA HIS A 96 -8.84 7.32 -11.83
C HIS A 96 -7.63 8.19 -12.20
N ALA A 97 -6.84 7.77 -13.18
CA ALA A 97 -5.65 8.51 -13.60
C ALA A 97 -5.96 9.84 -14.30
N ARG A 98 -7.13 9.94 -14.95
CA ARG A 98 -7.64 11.19 -15.54
C ARG A 98 -8.30 12.13 -14.55
N HIS A 99 -8.50 11.72 -13.29
CA HIS A 99 -9.06 12.61 -12.28
C HIS A 99 -8.19 13.88 -12.14
N PRO A 100 -8.76 15.10 -12.11
CA PRO A 100 -7.97 16.34 -12.15
C PRO A 100 -6.93 16.47 -11.03
N ALA A 101 -7.19 15.85 -9.88
CA ALA A 101 -6.26 15.86 -8.74
C ALA A 101 -5.23 14.71 -8.76
N TRP A 102 -5.34 13.73 -9.67
CA TRP A 102 -4.50 12.54 -9.66
C TRP A 102 -3.00 12.86 -9.74
N GLN A 103 -2.63 13.74 -10.68
CA GLN A 103 -1.24 14.18 -10.84
C GLN A 103 -0.72 14.84 -9.55
N ARG A 104 -1.53 15.69 -8.91
CA ARG A 104 -1.16 16.34 -7.64
C ARG A 104 -0.92 15.30 -6.54
N TYR A 105 -1.73 14.23 -6.48
CA TYR A 105 -1.53 13.16 -5.51
C TYR A 105 -0.22 12.41 -5.75
N THR A 106 0.07 12.02 -6.98
CA THR A 106 1.31 11.31 -7.30
C THR A 106 2.54 12.18 -7.07
N ASP A 107 2.47 13.46 -7.39
CA ASP A 107 3.58 14.39 -7.23
C ASP A 107 3.83 14.69 -5.75
N ALA A 108 2.78 14.86 -4.94
CA ALA A 108 2.91 15.03 -3.49
C ALA A 108 3.60 13.82 -2.82
N LEU A 109 3.24 12.59 -3.21
CA LEU A 109 3.90 11.39 -2.71
C LEU A 109 5.38 11.33 -3.09
N ARG A 110 5.73 11.66 -4.34
CA ARG A 110 7.14 11.72 -4.79
C ARG A 110 7.96 12.77 -4.02
N VAL A 111 7.37 13.95 -3.77
CA VAL A 111 8.01 15.00 -2.96
C VAL A 111 8.27 14.53 -1.53
N GLY A 112 7.37 13.71 -0.97
CA GLY A 112 7.53 13.04 0.31
C GLY A 112 8.44 11.80 0.30
N ALA A 113 9.30 11.64 -0.72
CA ALA A 113 10.21 10.50 -0.89
C ALA A 113 9.54 9.12 -0.93
N VAL A 114 8.25 9.05 -1.31
CA VAL A 114 7.56 7.78 -1.57
C VAL A 114 7.95 7.25 -2.95
N HIS A 115 8.39 5.99 -3.00
CA HIS A 115 8.74 5.28 -4.22
C HIS A 115 7.46 4.77 -4.90
N LEU A 116 7.02 5.45 -5.96
CA LEU A 116 5.84 5.08 -6.74
C LEU A 116 6.16 4.06 -7.84
N VAL A 117 5.66 2.85 -7.69
CA VAL A 117 5.68 1.80 -8.71
C VAL A 117 4.52 2.07 -9.67
N TYR A 118 4.73 2.98 -10.62
CA TYR A 118 3.69 3.52 -11.48
C TYR A 118 4.19 3.85 -12.89
N GLY A 119 3.35 3.66 -13.89
CA GLY A 119 3.63 3.95 -15.29
C GLY A 119 3.08 2.89 -16.23
N PRO A 120 2.93 3.20 -17.53
CA PRO A 120 2.33 2.28 -18.50
C PRO A 120 3.15 1.00 -18.70
N ALA A 121 4.47 1.03 -18.47
CA ALA A 121 5.34 -0.15 -18.55
C ALA A 121 5.12 -1.14 -17.39
N VAL A 122 4.67 -0.65 -16.22
CA VAL A 122 4.47 -1.47 -15.02
C VAL A 122 3.01 -1.87 -14.87
N TRP A 123 2.10 -0.91 -15.10
CA TRP A 123 0.68 -1.12 -14.97
C TRP A 123 -0.10 -0.37 -16.07
N PRO A 124 -0.27 -0.98 -17.26
CA PRO A 124 -1.16 -0.46 -18.30
C PRO A 124 -2.55 -0.14 -17.75
N LEU A 125 -3.07 1.02 -18.12
CA LEU A 125 -4.38 1.49 -17.66
C LEU A 125 -5.46 1.11 -18.68
N TYR A 126 -6.52 0.50 -18.17
CA TYR A 126 -7.72 0.17 -18.94
C TYR A 126 -8.86 1.08 -18.51
N GLU A 127 -9.85 1.26 -19.37
CA GLU A 127 -11.10 1.91 -18.97
C GLU A 127 -11.80 1.11 -17.86
N PRO A 128 -12.69 1.74 -17.07
CA PRO A 128 -13.44 1.04 -16.04
C PRO A 128 -14.15 -0.21 -16.59
N ARG A 129 -13.87 -1.36 -15.98
CA ARG A 129 -14.42 -2.69 -16.35
C ARG A 129 -13.89 -3.30 -17.65
N GLU A 130 -12.85 -2.72 -18.26
CA GLU A 130 -12.23 -3.26 -19.48
C GLU A 130 -10.89 -3.97 -19.22
N ALA A 131 -10.41 -4.00 -17.97
CA ALA A 131 -9.20 -4.72 -17.63
C ALA A 131 -9.39 -6.25 -17.76
N PRO A 132 -8.35 -6.99 -18.16
CA PRO A 132 -8.37 -8.46 -18.12
C PRO A 132 -8.75 -8.99 -16.73
N VAL A 133 -9.53 -10.07 -16.71
CA VAL A 133 -9.98 -10.72 -15.46
C VAL A 133 -8.78 -11.23 -14.65
N GLU A 134 -7.85 -11.88 -15.33
CA GLU A 134 -6.60 -12.36 -14.74
C GLU A 134 -5.49 -11.38 -15.08
N ARG A 135 -4.98 -10.73 -14.02
CA ARG A 135 -3.87 -9.81 -14.14
C ARG A 135 -2.99 -9.94 -12.92
N GLU A 136 -1.80 -10.47 -13.16
CA GLU A 136 -0.78 -10.59 -12.13
C GLU A 136 -0.36 -9.19 -11.65
N LEU A 137 -0.19 -9.06 -10.34
CA LEU A 137 0.38 -7.85 -9.77
C LEU A 137 1.87 -7.79 -10.14
N PRO A 138 2.44 -6.59 -10.38
CA PRO A 138 3.82 -6.44 -10.80
C PRO A 138 4.78 -6.58 -9.61
N TRP A 139 4.74 -7.73 -8.94
CA TRP A 139 5.50 -7.97 -7.70
C TRP A 139 7.00 -7.80 -7.92
N SER A 140 7.55 -8.21 -9.06
CA SER A 140 8.96 -7.95 -9.38
C SER A 140 9.29 -6.46 -9.31
N ALA A 141 8.53 -5.61 -10.02
CA ALA A 141 8.76 -4.16 -9.98
C ALA A 141 8.53 -3.54 -8.58
N VAL A 142 7.64 -4.14 -7.76
CA VAL A 142 7.45 -3.71 -6.36
C VAL A 142 8.66 -4.07 -5.51
N LEU A 143 9.21 -5.29 -5.67
CA LEU A 143 10.37 -5.77 -4.92
C LEU A 143 11.66 -5.07 -5.37
N ASP A 144 11.84 -4.84 -6.67
CA ASP A 144 12.95 -4.06 -7.21
C ASP A 144 12.97 -2.65 -6.59
N ALA A 145 11.81 -2.00 -6.49
CA ALA A 145 11.69 -0.70 -5.83
C ALA A 145 11.97 -0.74 -4.31
N VAL A 146 11.69 -1.87 -3.64
CA VAL A 146 12.06 -2.05 -2.23
C VAL A 146 13.57 -2.18 -2.07
N ASP A 147 14.22 -2.97 -2.93
CA ASP A 147 15.67 -3.18 -2.90
C ASP A 147 16.41 -1.87 -3.22
N GLU A 148 15.96 -1.12 -4.22
CA GLU A 148 16.49 0.21 -4.55
C GLU A 148 16.33 1.21 -3.39
N ALA A 149 15.16 1.20 -2.73
CA ALA A 149 14.88 2.13 -1.62
C ALA A 149 15.59 1.77 -0.31
N SER A 150 16.00 0.50 -0.15
CA SER A 150 16.67 -0.01 1.05
C SER A 150 18.20 -0.04 0.92
N THR A 151 18.73 0.33 -0.25
CA THR A 151 20.18 0.44 -0.47
C THR A 151 20.72 1.72 0.22
N PRO A 152 21.79 1.62 1.03
CA PRO A 152 22.34 2.76 1.79
C PRO A 152 22.83 3.94 0.94
#